data_AF-A0AB34H5K4-F1
#
_entry.id   AF-A0AB34H5K4-F1
#
_cell.length_a   1.000
_cell.length_b   1.000
_cell.length_c   1.000
_cell.angle_alpha   90.00
_cell.angle_beta   90.00
_cell.angle_gamma   90.00
#
_symmetry.space_group_name_H-M   'P 1'
#
loop_
_entity.id
_entity.type
_entity.pdbx_description
1 polymer ?
#
loop_
_entity_poly.entity_id
_entity_poly.type
_entity_poly.pdbx_seq_one_letter_code
_entity_poly.pdbx_strand_id
1 'polypeptide(L)'
;MAATTTSIHRLSTSGSVKGLLLGASSSGNMSVSSSHFSVGTGGSYGRGCSCSLGGGFGSSFGVADALLGGSEKETMQSLNDRLASYLDKVKIHDWYKKQGPGPALDYSHYVKTIEDLWSKILAATIDSAILVLQIDNARLAADDFRTKYEMELNLRVSVEADINGLHRVLDELTLGRADLEMQIENLKEELAYLRKNHEEEMNALRGQVGGEINVEMDAAPGVDLGRILNEMRDQYEKITEKNRKDAEDWFFSKTEELNREVATNTEALPSSRTEITEPCRTVQNLEIELQSQLSTKASLEGSLAETEAR
;
A
#
# COMPACT_ATOMS: atom_id res chain seq x y z
N MET A 1 -8.36 -42.89 -63.84
CA MET A 1 -9.63 -42.60 -63.16
C MET A 1 -9.43 -43.04 -61.71
N ALA A 2 -9.53 -42.25 -60.66
CA ALA A 2 -10.18 -40.97 -60.43
C ALA A 2 -9.32 -40.12 -59.47
N ALA A 3 -9.61 -38.81 -59.45
CA ALA A 3 -8.92 -37.78 -58.70
C ALA A 3 -8.97 -37.99 -57.17
N THR A 4 -7.94 -37.52 -56.45
CA THR A 4 -8.02 -37.28 -55.01
C THR A 4 -7.62 -35.84 -54.73
N THR A 5 -8.64 -35.04 -54.45
CA THR A 5 -8.63 -33.64 -54.06
C THR A 5 -8.01 -33.50 -52.66
N THR A 6 -6.89 -32.79 -52.54
CA THR A 6 -6.34 -32.36 -51.25
C THR A 6 -7.10 -31.14 -50.76
N SER A 7 -7.98 -31.33 -49.77
CA SER A 7 -8.74 -30.27 -49.11
C SER A 7 -7.88 -29.63 -48.01
N ILE A 8 -7.64 -28.32 -48.12
CA ILE A 8 -6.96 -27.51 -47.11
C ILE A 8 -8.01 -27.06 -46.09
N HIS A 9 -7.98 -27.61 -44.88
CA HIS A 9 -8.70 -27.03 -43.74
C HIS A 9 -7.76 -26.19 -42.88
N ARG A 10 -7.88 -24.86 -43.04
CA ARG A 10 -7.45 -23.87 -42.06
C ARG A 10 -8.32 -24.01 -40.82
N LEU A 11 -7.73 -24.30 -39.66
CA LEU A 11 -8.39 -24.10 -38.38
C LEU A 11 -8.09 -22.68 -37.88
N SER A 12 -9.19 -21.96 -37.67
CA SER A 12 -9.28 -20.60 -37.14
C SER A 12 -9.17 -20.64 -35.62
N THR A 13 -8.13 -20.01 -35.08
CA THR A 13 -7.99 -19.76 -33.64
C THR A 13 -8.95 -18.64 -33.22
N SER A 14 -10.05 -19.00 -32.56
CA SER A 14 -10.93 -18.04 -31.87
C SER A 14 -10.36 -17.79 -30.47
N GLY A 15 -9.65 -16.67 -30.31
CA GLY A 15 -9.18 -16.18 -29.01
C GLY A 15 -10.33 -15.49 -28.27
N SER A 16 -10.80 -16.11 -27.19
CA SER A 16 -11.71 -15.47 -26.23
C SER A 16 -10.88 -14.86 -25.10
N VAL A 17 -10.59 -13.56 -25.23
CA VAL A 17 -10.04 -12.72 -24.16
C VAL A 17 -11.15 -12.43 -23.15
N LYS A 18 -11.16 -13.14 -22.02
CA LYS A 18 -11.90 -12.71 -20.82
C LYS A 18 -11.09 -11.62 -20.12
N GLY A 19 -11.52 -10.38 -20.29
CA GLY A 19 -11.03 -9.24 -19.53
C GLY A 19 -11.36 -9.39 -18.05
N LEU A 20 -10.33 -9.35 -17.22
CA LEU A 20 -10.42 -9.25 -15.77
C LEU A 20 -10.57 -7.76 -15.43
N LEU A 21 -11.79 -7.34 -15.10
CA LEU A 21 -12.05 -6.01 -14.52
C LEU A 21 -11.66 -6.05 -13.03
N LEU A 22 -10.46 -5.55 -12.72
CA LEU A 22 -10.18 -4.97 -11.41
C LEU A 22 -10.71 -3.52 -11.42
N GLY A 23 -11.64 -3.23 -10.51
CA GLY A 23 -12.23 -1.90 -10.40
C GLY A 23 -12.72 -1.59 -8.99
N ALA A 24 -11.87 -0.90 -8.24
CA ALA A 24 -12.15 0.09 -7.20
C ALA A 24 -13.09 -0.29 -6.02
N SER A 25 -12.48 -0.52 -4.86
CA SER A 25 -13.12 -0.32 -3.56
C SER A 25 -13.39 1.17 -3.35
N SER A 26 -14.66 1.52 -3.17
CA SER A 26 -15.12 2.87 -2.87
C SER A 26 -14.82 3.24 -1.42
N SER A 27 -13.91 4.20 -1.23
CA SER A 27 -13.69 4.90 0.03
C SER A 27 -14.77 5.98 0.18
N GLY A 28 -15.87 5.64 0.87
CA GLY A 28 -16.94 6.58 1.21
C GLY A 28 -16.62 7.31 2.52
N ASN A 29 -16.28 8.59 2.40
CA ASN A 29 -15.99 9.52 3.50
C ASN A 29 -17.17 9.63 4.50
N MET A 30 -16.88 9.47 5.79
CA MET A 30 -17.81 9.79 6.88
C MET A 30 -17.60 11.27 7.29
N SER A 31 -18.55 12.14 6.92
CA SER A 31 -18.61 13.52 7.44
C SER A 31 -19.06 13.52 8.89
N VAL A 32 -18.21 14.02 9.78
CA VAL A 32 -18.56 14.33 11.17
C VAL A 32 -19.04 15.77 11.23
N SER A 33 -20.32 15.97 11.54
CA SER A 33 -20.92 17.29 11.72
C SER A 33 -20.61 17.80 13.13
N SER A 34 -19.75 18.81 13.25
CA SER A 34 -19.51 19.55 14.50
C SER A 34 -20.14 20.94 14.37
N SER A 35 -21.28 21.16 15.03
CA SER A 35 -21.87 22.50 15.16
C SER A 35 -21.24 23.21 16.37
N HIS A 36 -20.24 24.05 16.09
CA HIS A 36 -19.67 24.98 17.07
C HIS A 36 -20.59 26.20 17.25
N PHE A 37 -20.96 26.44 18.51
CA PHE A 37 -21.58 27.67 19.00
C PHE A 37 -20.65 28.86 18.76
N SER A 38 -21.16 29.93 18.13
CA SER A 38 -20.47 31.22 18.03
C SER A 38 -21.24 32.28 18.82
N VAL A 39 -20.60 32.78 19.88
CA VAL A 39 -21.00 33.97 20.65
C VAL A 39 -20.62 35.21 19.83
N GLY A 40 -21.62 36.01 19.46
CA GLY A 40 -21.42 37.28 18.78
C GLY A 40 -21.24 38.43 19.75
N THR A 41 -20.02 38.93 19.88
CA THR A 41 -19.66 40.25 20.42
C THR A 41 -19.27 41.15 19.26
N GLY A 42 -20.05 42.21 19.00
CA GLY A 42 -19.77 43.21 17.97
C GLY A 42 -20.50 44.51 18.28
N GLY A 43 -19.73 45.57 18.51
CA GLY A 43 -20.21 46.83 19.07
C GLY A 43 -20.66 47.90 18.08
N SER A 44 -21.13 48.98 18.72
CA SER A 44 -21.11 50.41 18.33
C SER A 44 -21.59 50.83 16.94
N TYR A 45 -22.74 51.51 16.92
CA TYR A 45 -22.91 52.73 16.14
C TYR A 45 -23.60 53.80 16.98
N GLY A 46 -22.93 54.95 17.11
CA GLY A 46 -23.42 56.12 17.81
C GLY A 46 -24.59 56.79 17.11
N ARG A 47 -25.46 57.42 17.90
CA ARG A 47 -26.43 58.40 17.42
C ARG A 47 -26.68 59.43 18.52
N GLY A 48 -26.43 60.69 18.15
CA GLY A 48 -26.23 61.80 19.07
C GLY A 48 -27.49 62.44 19.66
N CYS A 49 -27.17 63.31 20.61
CA CYS A 49 -27.80 64.57 21.01
C CYS A 49 -29.31 64.77 20.79
N SER A 50 -30.03 64.96 21.90
CA SER A 50 -30.78 66.20 22.13
C SER A 50 -31.04 66.41 23.62
N CYS A 51 -30.50 67.49 24.15
CA CYS A 51 -30.79 68.05 25.45
C CYS A 51 -32.10 68.86 25.36
N SER A 52 -33.06 68.57 26.26
CA SER A 52 -34.23 69.43 26.47
C SER A 52 -34.04 70.18 27.78
N LEU A 53 -33.61 71.44 27.65
CA LEU A 53 -33.73 72.46 28.70
C LEU A 53 -35.19 72.95 28.69
N GLY A 54 -35.93 72.65 29.75
CA GLY A 54 -37.25 73.23 30.03
C GLY A 54 -37.15 74.14 31.26
N GLY A 55 -37.19 75.45 31.04
CA GLY A 55 -37.22 76.47 32.09
C GLY A 55 -38.59 76.59 32.75
N GLY A 56 -38.58 76.88 34.05
CA GLY A 56 -39.75 77.26 34.82
C GLY A 56 -39.40 78.42 35.75
N PHE A 57 -39.82 79.63 35.36
CA PHE A 57 -39.81 80.84 36.17
C PHE A 57 -40.94 80.79 37.22
N GLY A 58 -40.66 81.23 38.44
CA GLY A 58 -41.64 81.37 39.52
C GLY A 58 -41.13 82.23 40.65
N SER A 59 -41.14 83.54 40.44
CA SER A 59 -40.86 84.60 41.40
C SER A 59 -41.96 84.71 42.47
N SER A 60 -41.58 84.83 43.74
CA SER A 60 -42.42 85.50 44.75
C SER A 60 -41.56 86.35 45.69
N PHE A 61 -41.93 87.63 45.74
CA PHE A 61 -41.56 88.69 46.70
C PHE A 61 -41.62 88.19 48.17
N GLY A 62 -40.96 88.79 49.16
CA GLY A 62 -40.40 90.13 49.25
C GLY A 62 -39.69 90.36 50.59
N VAL A 63 -39.24 91.60 50.71
CA VAL A 63 -38.30 92.20 51.66
C VAL A 63 -38.78 92.28 53.12
N ALA A 64 -37.79 92.16 54.02
CA ALA A 64 -37.52 92.91 55.25
C ALA A 64 -38.58 93.07 56.38
N ASP A 65 -38.05 92.83 57.59
CA ASP A 65 -38.21 93.61 58.85
C ASP A 65 -38.95 92.94 60.03
N ALA A 66 -38.53 93.34 61.24
CA ALA A 66 -39.01 93.03 62.60
C ALA A 66 -38.21 91.94 63.36
N LEU A 67 -37.07 92.29 63.97
CA LEU A 67 -36.89 92.87 65.33
C LEU A 67 -37.12 91.90 66.51
N LEU A 68 -36.02 91.61 67.22
CA LEU A 68 -35.88 91.36 68.66
C LEU A 68 -36.75 90.25 69.32
N GLY A 69 -36.20 89.03 69.43
CA GLY A 69 -36.73 87.98 70.33
C GLY A 69 -35.83 86.74 70.51
N GLY A 70 -34.51 86.88 70.38
CA GLY A 70 -33.59 85.77 70.05
C GLY A 70 -33.09 84.87 71.19
N SER A 71 -32.94 85.29 72.45
CA SER A 71 -32.04 84.54 73.35
C SER A 71 -32.59 83.23 73.94
N GLU A 72 -33.89 83.10 74.20
CA GLU A 72 -34.46 81.91 74.86
C GLU A 72 -34.99 80.86 73.86
N LYS A 73 -35.46 81.32 72.70
CA LYS A 73 -35.95 80.44 71.64
C LYS A 73 -34.80 79.79 70.87
N GLU A 74 -33.68 80.49 70.67
CA GLU A 74 -32.47 79.93 70.05
C GLU A 74 -31.80 78.88 70.95
N THR A 75 -31.81 79.07 72.28
CA THR A 75 -31.26 78.07 73.21
C THR A 75 -32.11 76.79 73.23
N MET A 76 -33.44 76.92 73.23
CA MET A 76 -34.37 75.78 73.06
C MET A 76 -34.26 75.09 71.69
N GLN A 77 -34.01 75.85 70.62
CA GLN A 77 -33.73 75.28 69.31
C GLN A 77 -32.41 74.49 69.32
N SER A 78 -31.33 75.02 69.91
CA SER A 78 -30.05 74.30 69.99
C SER A 78 -30.13 72.97 70.77
N LEU A 79 -30.96 72.93 71.82
CA LEU A 79 -31.22 71.72 72.61
C LEU A 79 -32.02 70.69 71.82
N ASN A 80 -33.04 71.15 71.10
CA ASN A 80 -33.82 70.30 70.21
C ASN A 80 -32.99 69.78 69.02
N ASP A 81 -32.11 70.60 68.45
CA ASP A 81 -31.19 70.19 67.38
C ASP A 81 -30.19 69.16 67.89
N ARG A 82 -29.70 69.33 69.12
CA ARG A 82 -28.81 68.36 69.77
C ARG A 82 -29.55 67.05 70.07
N LEU A 83 -30.77 67.09 70.57
CA LEU A 83 -31.62 65.90 70.75
C LEU A 83 -31.94 65.21 69.43
N ALA A 84 -32.27 65.96 68.38
CA ALA A 84 -32.47 65.43 67.03
C ALA A 84 -31.21 64.73 66.53
N SER A 85 -30.03 65.32 66.74
CA SER A 85 -28.75 64.69 66.38
C SER A 85 -28.46 63.40 67.16
N TYR A 86 -28.88 63.32 68.43
CA TYR A 86 -28.77 62.09 69.21
C TYR A 86 -29.78 61.04 68.74
N LEU A 87 -31.01 61.45 68.45
CA LEU A 87 -32.04 60.57 67.92
C LEU A 87 -31.61 59.97 66.57
N ASP A 88 -30.99 60.77 65.70
CA ASP A 88 -30.45 60.32 64.43
C ASP A 88 -29.28 59.35 64.62
N LYS A 89 -28.36 59.65 65.54
CA LYS A 89 -27.24 58.74 65.86
C LYS A 89 -27.73 57.40 66.42
N VAL A 90 -28.74 57.40 67.27
CA VAL A 90 -29.33 56.16 67.82
C VAL A 90 -30.08 55.40 66.74
N LYS A 91 -30.83 56.08 65.86
CA LYS A 91 -31.48 55.46 64.71
C LYS A 91 -30.48 54.83 63.75
N ILE A 92 -29.37 55.52 63.45
CA ILE A 92 -28.30 55.00 62.60
C ILE A 92 -27.63 53.79 63.27
N HIS A 93 -27.35 53.87 64.57
CA HIS A 93 -26.75 52.77 65.32
C HIS A 93 -27.69 51.54 65.42
N ASP A 94 -28.98 51.74 65.67
CA ASP A 94 -29.99 50.68 65.67
C ASP A 94 -30.23 50.14 64.26
N TRP A 95 -30.10 50.97 63.23
CA TRP A 95 -30.11 50.55 61.83
C TRP A 95 -28.91 49.65 61.52
N TYR A 96 -27.70 50.01 61.94
CA TYR A 96 -26.50 49.17 61.79
C TYR A 96 -26.56 47.88 62.62
N LYS A 97 -27.22 47.87 63.79
CA LYS A 97 -27.43 46.64 64.57
C LYS A 97 -28.43 45.70 63.92
N LYS A 98 -29.48 46.24 63.28
CA LYS A 98 -30.49 45.47 62.54
C LYS A 98 -30.00 45.04 61.15
N GLN A 99 -29.07 45.79 60.56
CA GLN A 99 -28.44 45.55 59.25
C GLN A 99 -26.99 45.07 59.36
N GLY A 100 -26.55 44.65 60.55
CA GLY A 100 -25.25 44.02 60.72
C GLY A 100 -25.15 42.80 59.80
N PRO A 101 -23.96 42.44 59.28
CA PRO A 101 -23.84 41.33 58.35
C PRO A 101 -24.56 40.11 58.92
N GLY A 102 -25.54 39.59 58.18
CA GLY A 102 -26.25 38.38 58.58
C GLY A 102 -25.27 37.22 58.82
N PRO A 103 -25.72 36.11 59.42
CA PRO A 103 -24.87 34.94 59.64
C PRO A 103 -24.12 34.61 58.35
N ALA A 104 -22.80 34.42 58.42
CA ALA A 104 -22.00 34.07 57.25
C ALA A 104 -22.69 32.93 56.51
N LEU A 105 -23.03 33.15 55.23
CA LEU A 105 -23.71 32.16 54.42
C LEU A 105 -22.80 30.92 54.33
N ASP A 106 -23.24 29.78 54.85
CA ASP A 106 -22.47 28.54 54.84
C ASP A 106 -22.44 27.95 53.42
N TYR A 107 -21.47 28.35 52.61
CA TYR A 107 -21.25 27.82 51.26
C TYR A 107 -20.66 26.40 51.23
N SER A 108 -20.46 25.77 52.39
CA SER A 108 -19.84 24.45 52.54
C SER A 108 -20.50 23.36 51.69
N HIS A 109 -21.83 23.38 51.54
CA HIS A 109 -22.54 22.42 50.69
C HIS A 109 -22.16 22.57 49.21
N TYR A 110 -22.08 23.79 48.69
CA TYR A 110 -21.71 24.04 47.29
C TYR A 110 -20.24 23.69 47.01
N VAL A 111 -19.35 23.92 47.98
CA VAL A 111 -17.94 23.53 47.87
C VAL A 111 -17.83 22.00 47.76
N LYS A 112 -18.54 21.26 48.60
CA LYS A 112 -18.57 19.78 48.53
C LYS A 112 -19.12 19.26 47.21
N THR A 113 -20.22 19.83 46.71
CA THR A 113 -20.76 19.40 45.41
C THR A 113 -19.82 19.73 44.25
N ILE A 114 -19.12 20.87 44.31
CA ILE A 114 -18.09 21.23 43.33
C ILE A 114 -16.92 20.23 43.39
N GLU A 115 -16.39 19.91 44.58
CA GLU A 115 -15.32 18.92 44.76
C GLU A 115 -15.70 17.52 44.24
N ASP A 116 -16.94 17.07 44.50
CA ASP A 116 -17.47 15.81 43.97
C ASP A 116 -17.56 15.83 42.43
N LEU A 117 -17.99 16.95 41.84
CA LEU A 117 -18.04 17.11 40.39
C LEU A 117 -16.64 17.13 39.77
N TRP A 118 -15.68 17.84 40.37
CA TRP A 118 -14.29 17.82 39.94
C TRP A 118 -13.70 16.42 39.99
N SER A 119 -13.96 15.68 41.06
CA SER A 119 -13.51 14.29 41.21
C SER A 119 -14.07 13.39 40.11
N LYS A 120 -15.36 13.55 39.77
CA LYS A 120 -16.00 12.81 38.67
C LYS A 120 -15.45 13.19 37.31
N ILE A 121 -15.22 14.48 37.05
CA ILE A 121 -14.62 14.96 35.79
C ILE A 121 -13.20 14.40 35.64
N LEU A 122 -12.42 14.42 36.71
CA LEU A 122 -11.05 13.90 36.70
C LEU A 122 -11.04 12.38 36.45
N ALA A 123 -11.89 11.63 37.16
CA ALA A 123 -12.05 10.19 36.94
C ALA A 123 -12.46 9.88 35.50
N ALA A 124 -13.48 10.58 34.97
CA ALA A 124 -13.92 10.41 33.60
C ALA A 124 -12.84 10.78 32.57
N THR A 125 -12.00 11.78 32.87
CA THR A 125 -10.88 12.17 32.00
C THR A 125 -9.81 11.08 31.97
N ILE A 126 -9.49 10.48 33.13
CA ILE A 126 -8.54 9.37 33.23
C ILE A 126 -9.09 8.13 32.51
N ASP A 127 -10.35 7.77 32.74
CA ASP A 127 -11.01 6.64 32.08
C ASP A 127 -11.05 6.84 30.56
N SER A 128 -11.34 8.06 30.10
CA SER A 128 -11.29 8.42 28.69
C SER A 128 -9.88 8.23 28.11
N ALA A 129 -8.82 8.63 28.84
CA ALA A 129 -7.45 8.43 28.39
C ALA A 129 -7.08 6.93 28.30
N ILE A 130 -7.50 6.13 29.29
CA ILE A 130 -7.30 4.68 29.29
C ILE A 130 -8.00 4.03 28.09
N LEU A 131 -9.25 4.41 27.81
CA LEU A 131 -10.01 3.90 26.67
C LEU A 131 -9.35 4.25 25.34
N VAL A 132 -8.84 5.48 25.18
CA VAL A 132 -8.10 5.88 23.98
C VAL A 132 -6.86 5.00 23.79
N LEU A 133 -6.08 4.76 24.84
CA LEU A 133 -4.91 3.88 24.78
C LEU A 133 -5.28 2.43 24.43
N GLN A 134 -6.39 1.91 24.97
CA GLN A 134 -6.89 0.58 24.62
C GLN A 134 -7.33 0.50 23.15
N ILE A 135 -7.98 1.54 22.63
CA ILE A 135 -8.36 1.64 21.22
C ILE A 135 -7.11 1.65 20.34
N ASP A 136 -6.10 2.44 20.69
CA ASP A 136 -4.86 2.53 19.93
C ASP A 136 -4.10 1.20 19.96
N ASN A 137 -4.03 0.53 21.11
CA ASN A 137 -3.46 -0.80 21.23
C ASN A 137 -4.21 -1.82 20.35
N ALA A 138 -5.54 -1.83 20.41
CA ALA A 138 -6.37 -2.73 19.59
C ALA A 138 -6.18 -2.46 18.09
N ARG A 139 -6.01 -1.19 17.68
CA ARG A 139 -5.71 -0.81 16.30
C ARG A 139 -4.33 -1.30 15.86
N LEU A 140 -3.30 -1.07 16.68
CA LEU A 140 -1.95 -1.57 16.39
C LEU A 140 -1.90 -3.09 16.29
N ALA A 141 -2.62 -3.80 17.16
CA ALA A 141 -2.74 -5.25 17.09
C ALA A 141 -3.48 -5.71 15.82
N ALA A 142 -4.53 -5.00 15.41
CA ALA A 142 -5.25 -5.30 14.17
C ALA A 142 -4.36 -5.08 12.93
N ASP A 143 -3.56 -4.01 12.90
CA ASP A 143 -2.63 -3.72 11.81
C ASP A 143 -1.48 -4.73 11.74
N ASP A 144 -0.97 -5.21 12.89
CA ASP A 144 0.01 -6.29 12.95
C ASP A 144 -0.57 -7.60 12.40
N PHE A 145 -1.80 -7.98 12.80
CA PHE A 145 -2.46 -9.16 12.25
C PHE A 145 -2.76 -9.03 10.76
N ARG A 146 -3.13 -7.83 10.29
CA ARG A 146 -3.33 -7.57 8.87
C ARG A 146 -2.05 -7.78 8.09
N THR A 147 -0.94 -7.21 8.55
CA THR A 147 0.38 -7.34 7.91
C THR A 147 0.82 -8.80 7.88
N LYS A 148 0.66 -9.52 8.99
CA LYS A 148 0.93 -10.97 9.07
C LYS A 148 0.07 -11.79 8.11
N TYR A 149 -1.22 -11.47 8.01
CA TYR A 149 -2.11 -12.14 7.06
C TYR A 149 -1.69 -11.90 5.62
N GLU A 150 -1.35 -10.66 5.25
CA GLU A 150 -0.88 -10.33 3.90
C GLU A 150 0.44 -11.05 3.56
N MET A 151 1.38 -11.12 4.53
CA MET A 151 2.62 -11.89 4.37
C MET A 151 2.35 -13.39 4.19
N GLU A 152 1.51 -13.99 5.02
CA GLU A 152 1.18 -15.41 4.95
C GLU A 152 0.43 -15.76 3.66
N LEU A 153 -0.46 -14.86 3.20
CA LEU A 153 -1.14 -15.01 1.92
C LEU A 153 -0.14 -15.00 0.75
N ASN A 154 0.83 -14.09 0.76
CA ASN A 154 1.88 -14.05 -0.27
C ASN A 154 2.74 -15.32 -0.25
N LEU A 155 3.12 -15.79 0.95
CA LEU A 155 3.85 -17.06 1.10
C LEU A 155 3.04 -18.24 0.54
N ARG A 156 1.75 -18.32 0.87
CA ARG A 156 0.86 -19.35 0.34
C ARG A 156 0.81 -19.31 -1.19
N VAL A 157 0.64 -18.14 -1.79
CA VAL A 157 0.59 -17.99 -3.26
C VAL A 157 1.92 -18.43 -3.89
N SER A 158 3.06 -18.09 -3.29
CA SER A 158 4.37 -18.56 -3.74
C SER A 158 4.48 -20.09 -3.71
N VAL A 159 4.10 -20.71 -2.60
CA VAL A 159 4.12 -22.18 -2.45
C VAL A 159 3.15 -22.85 -3.43
N GLU A 160 1.98 -22.26 -3.66
CA GLU A 160 1.02 -22.75 -4.64
C GLU A 160 1.58 -22.67 -6.08
N ALA A 161 2.34 -21.62 -6.40
CA ALA A 161 3.07 -21.51 -7.67
C ALA A 161 4.16 -22.60 -7.80
N ASP A 162 4.92 -22.85 -6.73
CA ASP A 162 5.95 -23.89 -6.70
C ASP A 162 5.36 -25.30 -6.89
N ILE A 163 4.25 -25.61 -6.20
CA ILE A 163 3.52 -26.87 -6.35
C ILE A 163 3.04 -27.04 -7.79
N ASN A 164 2.48 -25.99 -8.39
CA ASN A 164 2.07 -26.03 -9.79
C ASN A 164 3.26 -26.22 -10.73
N GLY A 165 4.41 -25.63 -10.44
CA GLY A 165 5.66 -25.87 -11.15
C GLY A 165 6.11 -27.34 -11.07
N LEU A 166 6.09 -27.92 -9.87
CA LEU A 166 6.43 -29.33 -9.64
C LEU A 166 5.47 -30.28 -10.36
N HIS A 167 4.18 -29.99 -10.41
CA HIS A 167 3.23 -30.77 -11.21
C HIS A 167 3.59 -30.76 -12.70
N ARG A 168 3.98 -29.61 -13.26
CA ARG A 168 4.41 -29.54 -14.67
C ARG A 168 5.67 -30.37 -14.93
N VAL A 169 6.65 -30.31 -14.03
CA VAL A 169 7.86 -31.13 -14.13
C VAL A 169 7.52 -32.62 -14.03
N LEU A 170 6.60 -33.00 -13.14
CA LEU A 170 6.12 -34.38 -13.05
C LEU A 170 5.45 -34.84 -14.35
N ASP A 171 4.61 -34.01 -14.95
CA ASP A 171 3.97 -34.30 -16.24
C ASP A 171 5.00 -34.47 -17.36
N GLU A 172 5.99 -33.58 -17.44
CA GLU A 172 7.09 -33.65 -18.41
C GLU A 172 7.92 -34.92 -18.24
N LEU A 173 8.29 -35.27 -17.00
CA LEU A 173 9.01 -36.51 -16.70
C LEU A 173 8.17 -37.75 -17.01
N THR A 174 6.84 -37.68 -16.80
CA THR A 174 5.93 -38.79 -17.13
C THR A 174 5.86 -39.00 -18.63
N LEU A 175 5.79 -37.93 -19.42
CA LEU A 175 5.85 -38.01 -20.88
C LEU A 175 7.20 -38.52 -21.36
N GLY A 176 8.31 -38.03 -20.81
CA GLY A 176 9.66 -38.51 -21.14
C GLY A 176 9.86 -39.99 -20.81
N ARG A 177 9.31 -40.45 -19.68
CA ARG A 177 9.32 -41.87 -19.32
C ARG A 177 8.55 -42.72 -20.34
N ALA A 178 7.35 -42.27 -20.75
CA ALA A 178 6.55 -42.99 -21.75
C ALA A 178 7.25 -43.05 -23.12
N ASP A 179 7.93 -41.98 -23.53
CA ASP A 179 8.71 -41.99 -24.77
C ASP A 179 9.88 -42.98 -24.70
N LEU A 180 10.63 -42.99 -23.60
CA LEU A 180 11.71 -43.97 -23.39
C LEU A 180 11.19 -45.41 -23.31
N GLU A 181 10.05 -45.64 -22.67
CA GLU A 181 9.38 -46.96 -22.65
C GLU A 181 9.02 -47.42 -24.08
N MET A 182 8.52 -46.52 -24.92
CA MET A 182 8.21 -46.80 -26.33
C MET A 182 9.50 -47.10 -27.14
N GLN A 183 10.56 -46.31 -26.96
CA GLN A 183 11.85 -46.57 -27.62
C GLN A 183 12.43 -47.93 -27.20
N ILE A 184 12.34 -48.29 -25.92
CA ILE A 184 12.78 -49.60 -25.42
C ILE A 184 11.99 -50.71 -26.09
N GLU A 185 10.67 -50.58 -26.23
CA GLU A 185 9.86 -51.62 -26.86
C GLU A 185 10.15 -51.75 -28.35
N ASN A 186 10.28 -50.63 -29.07
CA ASN A 186 10.70 -50.63 -30.48
C ASN A 186 12.05 -51.35 -30.67
N LEU A 187 13.05 -51.05 -29.83
CA LEU A 187 14.35 -51.71 -29.90
C LEU A 187 14.28 -53.21 -29.59
N LYS A 188 13.39 -53.64 -28.69
CA LYS A 188 13.16 -55.08 -28.45
C LYS A 188 12.52 -55.75 -29.65
N GLU A 189 11.56 -55.10 -30.30
CA GLU A 189 10.92 -55.60 -31.52
C GLU A 189 11.93 -55.71 -32.66
N GLU A 190 12.79 -54.70 -32.86
CA GLU A 190 13.88 -54.73 -33.85
C GLU A 190 14.87 -55.88 -33.56
N LEU A 191 15.25 -56.08 -32.30
CA LEU A 191 16.14 -57.17 -31.90
C LEU A 191 15.50 -58.54 -32.17
N ALA A 192 14.22 -58.70 -31.83
CA ALA A 192 13.46 -59.91 -32.13
C ALA A 192 13.36 -60.16 -33.64
N TYR A 193 13.11 -59.11 -34.42
CA TYR A 193 13.08 -59.17 -35.87
C TYR A 193 14.44 -59.61 -36.46
N LEU A 194 15.54 -59.00 -36.02
CA LEU A 194 16.88 -59.36 -36.47
C LEU A 194 17.25 -60.81 -36.12
N ARG A 195 16.90 -61.28 -34.92
CA ARG A 195 17.11 -62.68 -34.52
C ARG A 195 16.35 -63.64 -35.40
N LYS A 196 15.07 -63.36 -35.65
CA LYS A 196 14.23 -64.19 -36.53
C LYS A 196 14.77 -64.20 -37.96
N ASN A 197 15.14 -63.04 -38.51
CA ASN A 197 15.71 -62.95 -39.85
C ASN A 197 17.02 -63.74 -39.95
N HIS A 198 17.91 -63.62 -38.95
CA HIS A 198 19.14 -64.41 -38.91
C HIS A 198 18.87 -65.93 -38.83
N GLU A 199 17.90 -66.36 -38.03
CA GLU A 199 17.51 -67.77 -37.95
C GLU A 199 16.95 -68.29 -39.29
N GLU A 200 16.12 -67.50 -39.97
CA GLU A 200 15.60 -67.81 -41.30
C GLU A 200 16.71 -67.89 -42.37
N GLU A 201 17.63 -66.92 -42.39
CA GLU A 201 18.79 -66.92 -43.28
C GLU A 201 19.72 -68.13 -43.03
N MET A 202 20.01 -68.44 -41.77
CA MET A 202 20.83 -69.59 -41.41
C MET A 202 20.15 -70.91 -41.79
N ASN A 203 18.84 -71.02 -41.62
CA ASN A 203 18.07 -72.19 -42.05
C ASN A 203 18.06 -72.32 -43.58
N ALA A 204 17.92 -71.21 -44.32
CA ALA A 204 17.98 -71.20 -45.77
C ALA A 204 19.37 -71.64 -46.28
N LEU A 205 20.44 -71.09 -45.72
CA LEU A 205 21.83 -71.47 -46.04
C LEU A 205 22.11 -72.93 -45.69
N ARG A 206 21.62 -73.42 -44.54
CA ARG A 206 21.76 -74.83 -44.16
C ARG A 206 21.02 -75.77 -45.11
N GLY A 207 19.85 -75.35 -45.63
CA GLY A 207 19.13 -76.06 -46.69
C GLY A 207 19.89 -76.07 -48.02
N GLN A 208 20.62 -74.99 -48.32
CA GLN A 208 21.43 -74.86 -49.54
C GLN A 208 22.75 -75.67 -49.46
N VAL A 209 23.33 -75.80 -48.27
CA VAL A 209 24.57 -76.57 -48.01
C VAL A 209 24.29 -78.06 -47.73
N GLY A 210 23.05 -78.43 -47.40
CA GLY A 210 22.63 -79.81 -47.11
C GLY A 210 22.54 -80.75 -48.32
N GLY A 211 22.72 -80.23 -49.54
CA GLY A 211 22.99 -81.07 -50.71
C GLY A 211 24.47 -81.42 -50.74
N GLU A 212 24.80 -82.71 -50.77
CA GLU A 212 26.16 -83.22 -50.96
C GLU A 212 26.68 -82.79 -52.34
N ILE A 213 27.25 -81.57 -52.40
CA ILE A 213 27.81 -80.97 -53.60
C ILE A 213 29.32 -81.22 -53.53
N ASN A 214 29.72 -82.42 -53.95
CA ASN A 214 31.08 -82.64 -54.45
C ASN A 214 31.18 -81.98 -55.82
N VAL A 215 31.46 -80.68 -55.85
CA VAL A 215 31.75 -79.96 -57.08
C VAL A 215 33.22 -79.60 -57.07
N GLU A 216 33.98 -80.38 -57.84
CA GLU A 216 35.22 -79.93 -58.45
C GLU A 216 34.87 -78.72 -59.35
N MET A 217 34.89 -77.52 -58.78
CA MET A 217 34.76 -76.27 -59.54
C MET A 217 36.15 -75.78 -59.88
N ASP A 218 36.46 -75.86 -61.17
CA ASP A 218 37.59 -75.22 -61.82
C ASP A 218 37.69 -73.74 -61.36
N ALA A 219 38.75 -73.43 -60.62
CA ALA A 219 38.95 -72.14 -59.99
C ALA A 219 39.35 -71.10 -61.03
N ALA A 220 38.36 -70.41 -61.61
CA ALA A 220 38.59 -69.09 -62.17
C ALA A 220 39.20 -68.17 -61.08
N PRO A 221 40.12 -67.25 -61.43
CA PRO A 221 41.01 -66.58 -60.49
C PRO A 221 40.22 -66.01 -59.31
N GLY A 222 40.47 -66.55 -58.11
CA GLY A 222 39.76 -66.17 -56.90
C GLY A 222 39.76 -64.66 -56.76
N VAL A 223 38.56 -64.08 -56.64
CA VAL A 223 38.40 -62.66 -56.34
C VAL A 223 39.22 -62.38 -55.09
N ASP A 224 40.23 -61.52 -55.23
CA ASP A 224 41.17 -61.20 -54.17
C ASP A 224 40.43 -60.57 -52.98
N LEU A 225 40.06 -61.41 -52.02
CA LEU A 225 39.40 -60.99 -50.79
C LEU A 225 40.23 -59.96 -50.02
N GLY A 226 41.56 -60.00 -50.14
CA GLY A 226 42.44 -59.00 -49.55
C GLY A 226 42.18 -57.61 -50.11
N ARG A 227 41.92 -57.50 -51.42
CA ARG A 227 41.55 -56.23 -52.06
C ARG A 227 40.20 -55.70 -51.59
N ILE A 228 39.20 -56.57 -51.44
CA ILE A 228 37.85 -56.18 -50.97
C ILE A 228 37.89 -55.77 -49.49
N LEU A 229 38.65 -56.49 -48.66
CA LEU A 229 38.81 -56.14 -47.25
C LEU A 229 39.53 -54.80 -47.07
N ASN A 230 40.55 -54.54 -47.88
CA ASN A 230 41.26 -53.26 -47.88
C ASN A 230 40.38 -52.12 -48.37
N GLU A 231 39.59 -52.32 -49.43
CA GLU A 231 38.61 -51.31 -49.90
C GLU A 231 37.57 -51.00 -48.83
N MET A 232 37.03 -52.03 -48.16
CA MET A 232 36.10 -51.85 -47.03
C MET A 232 36.75 -51.06 -45.89
N ARG A 233 38.02 -51.35 -45.58
CA ARG A 233 38.77 -50.63 -44.56
C ARG A 233 38.95 -49.16 -44.93
N ASP A 234 39.32 -48.89 -46.18
CA ASP A 234 39.50 -47.53 -46.71
C ASP A 234 38.18 -46.74 -46.70
N GLN A 235 37.06 -47.40 -47.02
CA GLN A 235 35.71 -46.81 -46.90
C GLN A 235 35.36 -46.44 -45.46
N TYR A 236 35.62 -47.35 -44.50
CA TYR A 236 35.38 -47.07 -43.09
C TYR A 236 36.27 -45.97 -42.54
N GLU A 237 37.54 -45.95 -42.92
CA GLU A 237 38.48 -44.90 -42.54
C GLU A 237 38.01 -43.54 -43.08
N LYS A 238 37.55 -43.50 -44.34
CA LYS A 238 37.00 -42.29 -44.97
C LYS A 238 35.70 -41.81 -44.31
N ILE A 239 34.81 -42.72 -43.93
CA ILE A 239 33.58 -42.37 -43.20
C ILE A 239 33.90 -41.85 -41.80
N THR A 240 34.85 -42.48 -41.11
CA THR A 240 35.27 -42.09 -39.75
C THR A 240 35.95 -40.72 -39.79
N GLU A 241 36.83 -40.49 -40.75
CA GLU A 241 37.51 -39.21 -40.97
C GLU A 241 36.51 -38.11 -41.33
N LYS A 242 35.54 -38.42 -42.20
CA LYS A 242 34.46 -37.49 -42.53
C LYS A 242 33.61 -37.16 -41.31
N ASN A 243 33.20 -38.16 -40.53
CA ASN A 243 32.40 -37.95 -39.32
C ASN A 243 33.17 -37.11 -38.28
N ARG A 244 34.47 -37.38 -38.10
CA ARG A 244 35.32 -36.56 -37.23
C ARG A 244 35.36 -35.11 -37.71
N LYS A 245 35.52 -34.87 -39.00
CA LYS A 245 35.55 -33.53 -39.57
C LYS A 245 34.20 -32.81 -39.47
N ASP A 246 33.11 -33.51 -39.77
CA ASP A 246 31.75 -32.97 -39.65
C ASP A 246 31.42 -32.62 -38.18
N ALA A 247 31.91 -33.42 -37.22
CA ALA A 247 31.80 -33.12 -35.78
C ALA A 247 32.63 -31.90 -35.39
N GLU A 248 33.89 -31.82 -35.83
CA GLU A 248 34.75 -30.64 -35.60
C GLU A 248 34.09 -29.37 -36.16
N ASP A 249 33.61 -29.39 -37.41
CA ASP A 249 32.91 -28.27 -38.05
C ASP A 249 31.63 -27.88 -37.31
N TRP A 250 30.85 -28.87 -36.83
CA TRP A 250 29.67 -28.62 -36.00
C TRP A 250 30.03 -27.96 -34.67
N PHE A 251 31.09 -28.42 -33.99
CA PHE A 251 31.58 -27.81 -32.75
C PHE A 251 32.06 -26.37 -32.98
N PHE A 252 32.80 -26.12 -34.06
CA PHE A 252 33.24 -24.77 -34.40
C PHE A 252 32.06 -23.85 -34.70
N SER A 253 31.09 -24.31 -35.50
CA SER A 253 29.88 -23.53 -35.80
C SER A 253 29.08 -23.19 -34.54
N LYS A 254 28.87 -24.16 -33.63
CA LYS A 254 28.18 -23.91 -32.36
C LYS A 254 28.95 -22.99 -31.42
N THR A 255 30.28 -23.11 -31.39
CA THR A 255 31.13 -22.23 -30.59
C THR A 255 31.10 -20.80 -31.11
N GLU A 256 31.12 -20.61 -32.44
CA GLU A 256 31.00 -19.29 -33.07
C GLU A 256 29.64 -18.66 -32.80
N GLU A 257 28.54 -19.43 -32.92
CA GLU A 257 27.19 -18.98 -32.59
C GLU A 257 27.07 -18.57 -31.13
N LEU A 258 27.54 -19.40 -30.19
CA LEU A 258 27.53 -19.08 -28.76
C LEU A 258 28.37 -17.82 -28.47
N ASN A 259 29.54 -17.68 -29.08
CA ASN A 259 30.37 -16.49 -28.90
C ASN A 259 29.67 -15.24 -29.45
N ARG A 260 28.94 -15.35 -30.57
CA ARG A 260 28.13 -14.26 -31.12
C ARG A 260 26.99 -13.88 -30.18
N GLU A 261 26.26 -14.86 -29.64
CA GLU A 261 25.20 -14.62 -28.66
C GLU A 261 25.74 -13.94 -27.40
N VAL A 262 26.86 -14.44 -26.85
CA VAL A 262 27.52 -13.83 -25.69
C VAL A 262 27.93 -12.38 -25.98
N ALA A 263 28.48 -12.09 -27.16
CA ALA A 263 28.83 -10.73 -27.55
C ALA A 263 27.58 -9.83 -27.62
N THR A 264 26.51 -10.29 -28.27
CA THR A 264 25.25 -9.52 -28.37
C THR A 264 24.59 -9.28 -27.01
N ASN A 265 24.59 -10.28 -26.13
CA ASN A 265 24.04 -10.16 -24.78
C ASN A 265 24.89 -9.19 -23.94
N THR A 266 26.22 -9.31 -24.03
CA THR A 266 27.15 -8.39 -23.35
C THR A 266 26.95 -6.94 -23.80
N GLU A 267 26.63 -6.70 -25.08
CA GLU A 267 26.31 -5.36 -25.60
C GLU A 267 24.91 -4.87 -25.19
N ALA A 268 23.93 -5.77 -25.04
CA ALA A 268 22.57 -5.41 -24.60
C ALA A 268 22.47 -5.09 -23.10
N LEU A 269 23.32 -5.70 -22.26
CA LEU A 269 23.36 -5.44 -20.81
C LEU A 269 23.56 -3.95 -20.43
N PRO A 270 24.53 -3.20 -21.00
CA PRO A 270 24.69 -1.79 -20.69
C PRO A 270 23.50 -0.95 -21.18
N SER A 271 22.88 -1.26 -22.33
CA SER A 271 21.69 -0.51 -22.78
C SER A 271 20.52 -0.71 -21.82
N SER A 272 20.24 -1.95 -21.42
CA SER A 272 19.20 -2.27 -20.43
C SER A 272 19.51 -1.60 -19.08
N ARG A 273 20.77 -1.59 -18.65
CA ARG A 273 21.19 -0.88 -17.44
C ARG A 273 20.94 0.63 -17.55
N THR A 274 21.20 1.24 -18.70
CA THR A 274 20.89 2.66 -18.91
C THR A 274 19.38 2.93 -18.93
N GLU A 275 18.58 2.06 -19.55
CA GLU A 275 17.12 2.16 -19.58
C GLU A 275 16.49 2.06 -18.18
N ILE A 276 17.12 1.35 -17.24
CA ILE A 276 16.65 1.29 -15.84
C ILE A 276 17.17 2.49 -15.03
N THR A 277 18.44 2.86 -15.21
CA THR A 277 19.07 3.89 -14.37
C THR A 277 18.62 5.31 -14.71
N GLU A 278 18.31 5.61 -15.98
CA GLU A 278 17.82 6.93 -16.38
C GLU A 278 16.46 7.29 -15.76
N PRO A 279 15.40 6.45 -15.80
CA PRO A 279 14.15 6.70 -15.10
C PRO A 279 14.31 6.81 -13.58
N CYS A 280 15.16 5.99 -12.96
CA CYS A 280 15.43 6.13 -11.53
C CYS A 280 16.05 7.49 -11.19
N ARG A 281 16.97 8.00 -12.01
CA ARG A 281 17.55 9.34 -11.85
C ARG A 281 16.50 10.43 -12.06
N THR A 282 15.65 10.32 -13.08
CA THR A 282 14.62 11.33 -13.33
C THR A 282 13.58 11.37 -12.21
N VAL A 283 13.16 10.23 -11.69
CA VAL A 283 12.26 10.14 -10.53
C VAL A 283 12.89 10.79 -9.29
N GLN A 284 14.16 10.49 -8.99
CA GLN A 284 14.86 11.13 -7.88
C GLN A 284 14.95 12.65 -8.04
N ASN A 285 15.25 13.14 -9.25
CA ASN A 285 15.30 14.57 -9.52
C ASN A 285 13.93 15.25 -9.36
N LEU A 286 12.87 14.61 -9.83
CA LEU A 286 11.50 15.13 -9.69
C LEU A 286 11.04 15.13 -8.23
N GLU A 287 11.41 14.12 -7.44
CA GLU A 287 11.12 14.09 -6.00
C GLU A 287 11.84 15.23 -5.28
N ILE A 288 13.13 15.47 -5.58
CA ILE A 288 13.89 16.59 -5.01
C ILE A 288 13.24 17.93 -5.38
N GLU A 289 12.85 18.11 -6.64
CA GLU A 289 12.17 19.32 -7.10
C GLU A 289 10.85 19.52 -6.34
N LEU A 290 10.03 18.48 -6.19
CA LEU A 290 8.79 18.50 -5.44
C LEU A 290 9.01 18.91 -3.98
N GLN A 291 9.99 18.32 -3.30
CA GLN A 291 10.33 18.69 -1.92
C GLN A 291 10.78 20.16 -1.84
N SER A 292 11.54 20.64 -2.82
CA SER A 292 11.93 22.06 -2.88
C SER A 292 10.72 22.99 -3.04
N GLN A 293 9.77 22.63 -3.90
CA GLN A 293 8.53 23.39 -4.13
C GLN A 293 7.63 23.39 -2.89
N LEU A 294 7.54 22.27 -2.17
CA LEU A 294 6.83 22.20 -0.89
C LEU A 294 7.48 23.09 0.17
N SER A 295 8.81 23.12 0.24
CA SER A 295 9.53 23.98 1.19
C SER A 295 9.35 25.47 0.90
N THR A 296 9.38 25.87 -0.38
CA THR A 296 9.15 27.26 -0.79
C THR A 296 7.70 27.66 -0.56
N LYS A 297 6.74 26.78 -0.88
CA LYS A 297 5.32 26.97 -0.55
C LYS A 297 5.13 27.21 0.96
N ALA A 298 5.68 26.33 1.81
CA ALA A 298 5.56 26.46 3.27
C ALA A 298 6.16 27.79 3.78
N SER A 299 7.29 28.23 3.21
CA SER A 299 7.91 29.52 3.53
C SER A 299 7.01 30.71 3.14
N LEU A 300 6.34 30.64 1.99
CA LEU A 300 5.41 31.68 1.51
C LEU A 300 4.13 31.71 2.35
N GLU A 301 3.55 30.55 2.67
CA GLU A 301 2.39 30.44 3.56
C GLU A 301 2.72 30.97 4.96
N GLY A 302 3.91 30.68 5.49
CA GLY A 302 4.38 31.25 6.76
C GLY A 302 4.54 32.78 6.71
N SER A 303 5.10 33.31 5.62
CA SER A 303 5.23 34.76 5.42
C SER A 303 3.86 35.44 5.29
N LEU A 304 2.90 34.80 4.60
CA LEU A 304 1.53 35.28 4.48
C LEU A 304 0.85 35.34 5.84
N ALA A 305 0.93 34.26 6.63
CA ALA A 305 0.36 34.20 7.97
C ALA A 305 0.96 35.28 8.90
N GLU A 306 2.26 35.56 8.81
CA GLU A 306 2.90 36.64 9.56
C GLU A 306 2.38 38.03 9.15
N THR A 307 2.12 38.25 7.85
CA THR A 307 1.52 39.51 7.38
C THR A 307 0.04 39.66 7.75
N GLU A 308 -0.73 38.56 7.78
CA GLU A 308 -2.13 38.57 8.21
C GLU A 308 -2.27 38.77 9.73
N ALA A 309 -1.26 38.36 10.52
CA ALA A 309 -1.22 38.55 11.96
C ALA A 309 -0.79 39.96 12.41
N ARG A 310 -0.43 40.85 11.48
CA ARG A 310 0.10 42.19 11.74
C ARG A 310 -0.93 43.29 11.47
#